data_AF-A0AAW0WB55-F1
#
_entry.id   AF-A0AAW0WB55-F1
#
_cell.length_a   1.000
_cell.length_b   1.000
_cell.length_c   1.000
_cell.angle_alpha   90.00
_cell.angle_beta   90.00
_cell.angle_gamma   90.00
#
_symmetry.space_group_name_H-M   'P 1'
#
loop_
_entity.id
_entity.type
_entity.pdbx_description
1 polymer ?
#
loop_
_entity_poly.entity_id
_entity_poly.type
_entity_poly.pdbx_seq_one_letter_code
_entity_poly.pdbx_strand_id
1 'polypeptide(L)'
;LRRYNYVTPTSYLQLLHTYMVILERRRGEVKKQECRYTTGLARLEEAETSVLAMQQELLNLQPILLTKTREVEEKMAVVEKRRGEVAEVERVVRQDEEVANEAAEAANGIRKECEAELNLALPLLEEATAALNTIKQDDIVFIKAMKNPPAGVKLVMEAVCVLLGEKPDRVP
;
A
#
# COMPACT_ATOMS: atom_id res chain seq x y z
N LEU A 1 65.19 -80.90 45.86
CA LEU A 1 64.02 -80.45 45.05
C LEU A 1 64.27 -80.79 43.57
N ARG A 2 63.83 -81.96 43.08
CA ARG A 2 63.68 -82.22 41.64
C ARG A 2 62.26 -82.71 41.42
N ARG A 3 61.36 -81.78 41.06
CA ARG A 3 59.98 -82.13 40.66
C ARG A 3 60.00 -82.44 39.16
N TYR A 4 59.50 -83.61 38.79
CA TYR A 4 59.27 -83.98 37.40
C TYR A 4 57.83 -83.60 37.05
N ASN A 5 57.66 -82.83 35.97
CA ASN A 5 56.35 -82.53 35.40
C ASN A 5 56.14 -83.43 34.19
N TYR A 6 54.98 -84.08 34.12
CA TYR A 6 54.63 -84.96 33.00
C TYR A 6 53.63 -84.24 32.10
N VAL A 7 53.92 -84.22 30.80
CA VAL A 7 53.01 -83.70 29.78
C VAL A 7 52.19 -84.86 29.25
N THR A 8 50.87 -84.72 29.27
CA THR A 8 49.94 -85.71 28.70
C THR A 8 49.42 -85.22 27.35
N PRO A 9 49.09 -86.10 26.40
CA PRO A 9 48.44 -85.71 25.16
C PRO A 9 47.17 -84.87 25.38
N THR A 10 46.44 -85.12 26.48
CA THR A 10 45.28 -84.32 26.90
C THR A 10 45.63 -82.86 27.20
N SER A 11 46.78 -82.59 27.84
CA SER A 11 47.28 -81.23 28.08
C SER A 11 47.60 -80.49 26.78
N TYR A 12 48.13 -81.20 25.77
CA TYR A 12 48.36 -80.63 24.44
C TYR A 12 47.06 -80.30 23.70
N LEU A 13 46.04 -81.16 23.79
CA LEU A 13 44.73 -80.88 23.21
C LEU A 13 44.04 -79.68 23.88
N GLN A 14 44.19 -79.53 25.21
CA GLN A 14 43.72 -78.34 25.93
C GLN A 14 44.44 -77.07 25.47
N LEU A 15 45.77 -77.13 25.26
CA LEU A 15 46.52 -76.01 24.70
C LEU A 15 45.99 -75.61 23.32
N LEU A 16 45.78 -76.56 22.41
CA LEU A 16 45.22 -76.29 21.09
C LEU A 16 43.83 -75.65 21.17
N HIS A 17 42.97 -76.13 22.07
CA HIS A 17 41.65 -75.55 22.29
C HIS A 17 41.74 -74.10 22.79
N THR A 18 42.55 -73.84 23.81
CA THR A 18 42.75 -72.47 24.31
C THR A 18 43.36 -71.53 23.26
N TYR A 19 44.28 -72.04 22.43
CA TYR A 19 44.86 -71.28 21.33
C TYR A 19 43.81 -70.91 20.28
N MET A 20 42.93 -71.84 19.89
CA MET A 20 41.83 -71.56 18.97
C MET A 20 40.91 -70.45 19.49
N VAL A 21 40.51 -70.53 20.78
CA VAL A 21 39.67 -69.51 21.42
C VAL A 21 40.36 -68.13 21.46
N ILE A 22 41.64 -68.08 21.83
CA ILE A 22 42.41 -66.82 21.86
C ILE A 22 42.56 -66.25 20.45
N LEU A 23 42.82 -67.09 19.45
CA LEU A 23 42.98 -66.67 18.06
C LEU A 23 41.69 -66.07 17.51
N GLU A 24 40.53 -66.71 17.76
CA GLU A 24 39.22 -66.18 17.38
C GLU A 24 38.94 -64.83 18.03
N ARG A 25 39.21 -64.70 19.34
CA ARG A 25 39.06 -63.44 20.06
C ARG A 25 39.93 -62.33 19.47
N ARG A 26 41.22 -62.60 19.25
CA ARG A 26 42.16 -61.61 18.68
C ARG A 26 41.77 -61.21 17.26
N ARG A 27 41.34 -62.16 16.43
CA ARG A 27 40.81 -61.86 15.09
C ARG A 27 39.56 -60.99 15.17
N GLY A 28 38.66 -61.25 16.11
CA GLY A 28 37.49 -60.42 16.35
C GLY A 28 37.83 -58.99 16.79
N GLU A 29 38.79 -58.82 17.70
CA GLU A 29 39.31 -57.51 18.14
C GLU A 29 39.91 -56.73 16.95
N VAL A 30 40.78 -57.36 16.16
CA VAL A 30 41.40 -56.74 14.98
C VAL A 30 40.35 -56.36 13.94
N LYS A 31 39.39 -57.25 13.64
CA LYS A 31 38.32 -56.97 12.67
C LYS A 31 37.41 -55.82 13.10
N LYS A 32 37.10 -55.70 14.39
CA LYS A 32 36.35 -54.56 14.93
C LYS A 32 37.12 -53.25 14.75
N GLN A 33 38.42 -53.28 15.02
CA GLN A 33 39.30 -52.13 14.88
C GLN A 33 39.42 -51.68 13.43
N GLU A 34 39.61 -52.64 12.52
CA GLU A 34 39.62 -52.41 11.07
C GLU A 34 38.32 -51.78 10.59
N CYS A 35 37.17 -52.35 10.95
CA CYS A 35 35.85 -51.82 10.59
C CYS A 35 35.63 -50.40 11.11
N ARG A 36 36.12 -50.08 12.31
CA ARG A 36 36.05 -48.72 12.87
C ARG A 36 36.88 -47.74 12.04
N TYR A 37 38.09 -48.11 11.66
CA TYR A 37 38.96 -47.23 10.86
C TYR A 37 38.45 -47.06 9.44
N THR A 38 37.97 -48.12 8.78
CA THR A 38 37.41 -48.03 7.42
C THR A 38 36.19 -47.13 7.40
N THR A 39 35.29 -47.26 8.39
CA THR A 39 34.13 -46.39 8.52
C THR A 39 34.56 -44.94 8.82
N GLY A 40 35.53 -44.75 9.72
CA GLY A 40 36.05 -43.43 10.05
C GLY A 40 36.68 -42.71 8.86
N LEU A 41 37.49 -43.43 8.06
CA LEU A 41 38.10 -42.90 6.85
C LEU A 41 37.04 -42.51 5.81
N ALA A 42 36.03 -43.35 5.58
CA ALA A 42 34.93 -43.03 4.67
C ALA A 42 34.19 -41.75 5.11
N ARG A 43 33.95 -41.57 6.41
CA ARG A 43 33.32 -40.35 6.93
C ARG A 43 34.19 -39.11 6.78
N LEU A 44 35.51 -39.24 6.89
CA LEU A 44 36.43 -38.12 6.67
C LEU A 44 36.45 -37.70 5.20
N GLU A 45 36.42 -38.66 4.27
CA GLU A 45 36.35 -38.40 2.83
C GLU A 45 35.02 -37.73 2.43
N GLU A 46 33.89 -38.19 2.99
CA GLU A 46 32.59 -37.52 2.82
C GLU A 46 32.62 -36.08 3.35
N ALA A 47 33.23 -35.85 4.51
CA ALA A 47 33.34 -34.51 5.07
C ALA A 47 34.24 -33.61 4.22
N GLU A 48 35.37 -34.12 3.74
CA GLU A 48 36.30 -33.40 2.85
C GLU A 48 35.60 -32.96 1.57
N THR A 49 34.91 -33.88 0.90
CA THR A 49 34.17 -33.57 -0.34
C THR A 49 33.07 -32.54 -0.11
N SER A 50 32.33 -32.62 1.02
CA SER A 50 31.32 -31.63 1.39
C SER A 50 31.93 -30.25 1.65
N VAL A 51 33.06 -30.18 2.36
CA VAL A 51 33.75 -28.91 2.63
C VAL A 51 34.29 -28.27 1.35
N LEU A 52 34.83 -29.06 0.43
CA LEU A 52 35.30 -28.57 -0.87
C LEU A 52 34.14 -27.97 -1.70
N ALA A 53 32.98 -28.63 -1.72
CA ALA A 53 31.79 -28.11 -2.39
C ALA A 53 31.36 -26.76 -1.79
N MET A 54 31.28 -26.66 -0.46
CA MET A 54 30.94 -25.40 0.23
C MET A 54 31.95 -24.28 -0.07
N GLN A 55 33.26 -24.60 -0.11
CA GLN A 55 34.28 -23.61 -0.47
C GLN A 55 34.09 -23.09 -1.89
N GLN A 56 33.77 -23.96 -2.84
CA GLN A 56 33.53 -23.55 -4.22
C GLN A 56 32.27 -22.70 -4.35
N GLU A 57 31.20 -23.02 -3.63
CA GLU A 57 30.00 -22.18 -3.55
C GLU A 57 30.31 -20.78 -3.00
N LEU A 58 31.11 -20.69 -1.94
CA LEU A 58 31.53 -19.40 -1.38
C LEU A 58 32.34 -18.57 -2.38
N LEU A 59 33.27 -19.18 -3.11
CA LEU A 59 34.05 -18.51 -4.15
C LEU A 59 33.15 -17.97 -5.29
N ASN A 60 32.10 -18.72 -5.66
CA ASN A 60 31.14 -18.30 -6.67
C ASN A 60 30.20 -17.19 -6.17
N LEU A 61 29.83 -17.21 -4.88
CA LEU A 61 28.95 -16.21 -4.27
C LEU A 61 29.65 -14.88 -3.99
N GLN A 62 30.95 -14.90 -3.69
CA GLN A 62 31.73 -13.69 -3.40
C GLN A 62 31.63 -12.59 -4.48
N PRO A 63 31.83 -12.86 -5.79
CA PRO A 63 31.70 -11.82 -6.81
C PRO A 63 30.25 -11.32 -6.95
N ILE A 64 29.26 -12.20 -6.79
CA ILE A 64 27.84 -11.83 -6.84
C ILE A 64 27.50 -10.88 -5.69
N LEU A 65 28.03 -11.13 -4.50
CA LEU A 65 27.83 -10.25 -3.36
C LEU A 65 28.41 -8.86 -3.64
N LEU A 66 29.64 -8.78 -4.18
CA LEU A 66 30.27 -7.51 -4.51
C LEU A 66 29.49 -6.70 -5.54
N THR A 67 28.98 -7.35 -6.60
CA THR A 67 28.17 -6.65 -7.61
C THR A 67 26.85 -6.17 -7.00
N LYS A 68 26.18 -6.98 -6.18
CA LYS A 68 24.93 -6.60 -5.53
C LYS A 68 25.10 -5.49 -4.49
N THR A 69 26.18 -5.50 -3.71
CA THR A 69 26.50 -4.41 -2.79
C THR A 69 26.67 -3.10 -3.55
N ARG A 70 27.41 -3.12 -4.66
CA ARG A 70 27.58 -1.93 -5.51
C ARG A 70 26.26 -1.44 -6.10
N GLU A 71 25.43 -2.34 -6.63
CA GLU A 71 24.10 -1.99 -7.15
C GLU A 71 23.22 -1.33 -6.07
N VAL A 72 23.31 -1.81 -4.82
CA VAL A 72 22.57 -1.24 -3.67
C VAL A 72 23.10 0.15 -3.34
N GLU A 73 24.42 0.35 -3.28
CA GLU A 73 25.03 1.66 -3.04
C GLU A 73 24.62 2.68 -4.11
N GLU A 74 24.65 2.30 -5.38
CA GLU A 74 24.22 3.16 -6.50
C GLU A 74 22.73 3.54 -6.38
N LYS A 75 21.87 2.58 -6.04
CA LYS A 75 20.43 2.85 -5.84
C LYS A 75 20.18 3.74 -4.62
N MET A 76 20.89 3.53 -3.53
CA MET A 76 20.78 4.36 -2.33
C MET A 76 21.17 5.82 -2.63
N ALA A 77 22.23 6.04 -3.40
CA ALA A 77 22.61 7.38 -3.85
C ALA A 77 21.51 8.07 -4.67
N VAL A 78 20.85 7.34 -5.57
CA VAL A 78 19.71 7.86 -6.36
C VAL A 78 18.52 8.19 -5.47
N VAL A 79 18.23 7.36 -4.47
CA VAL A 79 17.13 7.59 -3.52
C VAL A 79 17.39 8.86 -2.71
N GLU A 80 18.59 9.04 -2.18
CA GLU A 80 18.94 10.25 -1.41
C GLU A 80 18.86 11.52 -2.27
N LYS A 81 19.33 11.46 -3.52
CA LYS A 81 19.17 12.59 -4.45
C LYS A 81 17.70 12.93 -4.69
N ARG A 82 16.87 11.92 -4.99
CA ARG A 82 15.43 12.10 -5.23
C ARG A 82 14.71 12.60 -3.98
N ARG A 83 15.12 12.16 -2.78
CA ARG A 83 14.55 12.62 -1.52
C ARG A 83 14.74 14.13 -1.33
N GLY A 84 15.91 14.66 -1.68
CA GLY A 84 16.15 16.10 -1.68
C GLY A 84 15.26 16.85 -2.68
N GLU A 85 15.13 16.34 -3.90
CA GLU A 85 14.25 16.92 -4.94
C GLU A 85 12.78 16.91 -4.51
N VAL A 86 12.29 15.81 -3.95
CA VAL A 86 10.91 15.66 -3.46
C VAL A 86 10.63 16.61 -2.30
N ALA A 87 11.57 16.80 -1.37
CA ALA A 87 11.38 17.71 -0.25
C ALA A 87 11.18 19.18 -0.70
N GLU A 88 11.89 19.60 -1.75
CA GLU A 88 11.72 20.96 -2.28
C GLU A 88 10.38 21.11 -3.01
N VAL A 89 9.97 20.11 -3.80
CA VAL A 89 8.66 20.11 -4.46
C VAL A 89 7.53 20.09 -3.43
N GLU A 90 7.64 19.27 -2.38
CA GLU A 90 6.65 19.21 -1.29
C GLU A 90 6.49 20.58 -0.61
N ARG A 91 7.59 21.31 -0.40
CA ARG A 91 7.55 22.66 0.17
C ARG A 91 6.76 23.63 -0.70
N VAL A 92 6.94 23.59 -2.02
CA VAL A 92 6.21 24.45 -2.97
C VAL A 92 4.73 24.06 -3.03
N VAL A 93 4.44 22.76 -3.17
CA VAL A 93 3.05 22.27 -3.25
C VAL A 93 2.27 22.61 -1.98
N ARG A 94 2.90 22.55 -0.80
CA ARG A 94 2.26 22.95 0.45
C ARG A 94 1.89 24.43 0.48
N GLN A 95 2.75 25.30 -0.03
CA GLN A 95 2.45 26.74 -0.13
C GLN A 95 1.30 26.99 -1.11
N ASP A 96 1.32 26.32 -2.27
CA ASP A 96 0.24 26.45 -3.26
C ASP A 96 -1.09 25.89 -2.72
N GLU A 97 -1.06 24.82 -1.93
CA GLU A 97 -2.22 24.23 -1.27
C GLU A 97 -2.84 25.19 -0.24
N GLU A 98 -2.02 25.85 0.57
CA GLU A 98 -2.50 26.88 1.52
C GLU A 98 -3.22 28.02 0.79
N VAL A 99 -2.62 28.57 -0.26
CA VAL A 99 -3.22 29.65 -1.07
C VAL A 99 -4.51 29.20 -1.75
N ALA A 100 -4.52 27.99 -2.32
CA ALA A 100 -5.72 27.44 -2.97
C ALA A 100 -6.85 27.22 -1.95
N ASN A 101 -6.53 26.77 -0.74
CA ASN A 101 -7.51 26.55 0.31
C ASN A 101 -8.10 27.88 0.81
N GLU A 102 -7.28 28.91 1.01
CA GLU A 102 -7.75 30.26 1.37
C GLU A 102 -8.71 30.83 0.29
N ALA A 103 -8.35 30.70 -0.98
CA ALA A 103 -9.19 31.14 -2.09
C ALA A 103 -10.51 30.35 -2.15
N ALA A 104 -10.47 29.04 -1.90
CA ALA A 104 -11.65 28.19 -1.84
C ALA A 104 -12.56 28.55 -0.66
N GLU A 105 -12.00 28.87 0.51
CA GLU A 105 -12.77 29.33 1.66
C GLU A 105 -13.44 30.69 1.39
N ALA A 106 -12.72 31.64 0.80
CA ALA A 106 -13.27 32.94 0.43
C ALA A 106 -14.43 32.81 -0.58
N ALA A 107 -14.25 32.01 -1.64
CA ALA A 107 -15.29 31.75 -2.63
C ALA A 107 -16.52 31.05 -2.00
N ASN A 108 -16.29 30.11 -1.09
CA ASN A 108 -17.36 29.44 -0.35
C ASN A 108 -18.11 30.40 0.58
N GLY A 109 -17.42 31.38 1.18
CA GLY A 109 -18.04 32.44 1.98
C GLY A 109 -19.02 33.27 1.15
N ILE A 110 -18.54 33.81 0.03
CA ILE A 110 -19.37 34.62 -0.90
C ILE A 110 -20.55 33.79 -1.42
N ARG A 111 -20.32 32.53 -1.81
CA ARG A 111 -21.39 31.65 -2.27
C ARG A 111 -22.48 31.49 -1.21
N LYS A 112 -22.11 31.24 0.05
CA LYS A 112 -23.07 31.06 1.15
C LYS A 112 -23.88 32.33 1.41
N GLU A 113 -23.25 33.50 1.35
CA GLU A 113 -23.94 34.78 1.51
C GLU A 113 -24.97 34.99 0.39
N CYS A 114 -24.58 34.80 -0.87
CA CYS A 114 -25.49 34.93 -2.01
C CYS A 114 -26.60 33.87 -1.99
N GLU A 115 -26.31 32.62 -1.64
CA GLU A 115 -27.32 31.56 -1.52
C GLU A 115 -28.34 31.88 -0.42
N ALA A 116 -27.91 32.48 0.69
CA ALA A 116 -28.82 32.90 1.75
C ALA A 116 -29.80 33.98 1.27
N GLU A 117 -29.32 35.02 0.58
CA GLU A 117 -30.18 36.07 0.01
C GLU A 117 -31.10 35.53 -1.09
N LEU A 118 -30.59 34.66 -1.96
CA LEU A 118 -31.37 34.05 -3.03
C LEU A 118 -32.50 33.19 -2.46
N ASN A 119 -32.23 32.40 -1.42
CA ASN A 119 -33.24 31.56 -0.76
C ASN A 119 -34.34 32.38 -0.07
N LEU A 120 -34.09 33.65 0.29
CA LEU A 120 -35.12 34.56 0.77
C LEU A 120 -35.96 35.15 -0.38
N ALA A 121 -35.33 35.43 -1.53
CA ALA A 121 -35.99 36.06 -2.67
C ALA A 121 -36.84 35.08 -3.50
N LEU A 122 -36.39 33.83 -3.68
CA LEU A 122 -37.09 32.79 -4.44
C LEU A 122 -38.55 32.54 -3.98
N PRO A 123 -38.85 32.34 -2.68
CA PRO A 123 -40.23 32.08 -2.25
C PRO A 123 -41.16 33.27 -2.50
N LEU A 124 -40.66 34.51 -2.36
CA LEU A 124 -41.46 35.71 -2.66
C LEU A 124 -41.78 35.82 -4.15
N LEU A 125 -40.83 35.46 -5.01
CA LEU A 125 -41.03 35.41 -6.46
C LEU A 125 -42.01 34.30 -6.85
N GLU A 126 -41.86 33.10 -6.28
CA GLU A 126 -42.78 31.98 -6.49
C GLU A 126 -44.20 32.33 -6.03
N GLU A 127 -44.37 32.96 -4.87
CA GLU A 127 -45.66 33.44 -4.39
C GLU A 127 -46.28 34.49 -5.34
N ALA A 128 -45.49 35.46 -5.80
CA ALA A 128 -45.95 36.47 -6.76
C ALA A 128 -46.37 35.87 -8.11
N THR A 129 -45.61 34.90 -8.62
CA THR A 129 -45.94 34.17 -9.86
C THR A 129 -47.18 33.29 -9.71
N ALA A 130 -47.34 32.63 -8.54
CA ALA A 130 -48.54 31.87 -8.22
C ALA A 130 -49.79 32.76 -8.17
N ALA A 131 -49.68 33.95 -7.57
CA ALA A 131 -50.75 34.94 -7.55
C ALA A 131 -51.11 35.42 -8.97
N LEU A 132 -50.12 35.72 -9.82
CA LEU A 132 -50.34 36.07 -11.24
C LEU A 132 -51.08 34.97 -12.01
N ASN A 133 -50.76 33.69 -11.76
CA ASN A 133 -51.42 32.54 -12.39
C ASN A 133 -52.90 32.36 -11.99
N THR A 134 -53.38 33.08 -10.96
CA THR A 134 -54.81 33.08 -10.59
C THR A 134 -55.67 34.05 -11.41
N ILE A 135 -55.04 35.00 -12.12
CA ILE A 135 -55.73 36.00 -12.93
C ILE A 135 -56.30 35.33 -14.18
N LYS A 136 -57.61 35.48 -14.40
CA LYS A 136 -58.28 34.92 -15.58
C LYS A 136 -58.37 35.97 -16.68
N GLN A 137 -58.57 35.50 -17.91
CA GLN A 137 -58.74 36.38 -19.07
C GLN A 137 -59.92 37.35 -18.90
N ASP A 138 -60.99 36.92 -18.21
CA ASP A 138 -62.18 37.75 -17.96
C ASP A 138 -61.87 38.95 -17.05
N ASP A 139 -60.97 38.81 -16.07
CA ASP A 139 -60.55 39.90 -15.18
C ASP A 139 -59.81 41.00 -15.95
N ILE A 140 -58.99 40.60 -16.93
CA ILE A 140 -58.25 41.53 -17.81
C ILE A 140 -59.21 42.25 -18.76
N VAL A 141 -60.20 41.55 -19.31
CA VAL A 141 -61.24 42.14 -20.16
C VAL A 141 -62.07 43.17 -19.38
N PHE A 142 -62.36 42.89 -18.10
CA PHE A 142 -63.07 43.82 -17.22
C PHE A 142 -62.29 45.12 -16.99
N ILE A 143 -60.98 45.05 -16.71
CA ILE A 143 -60.11 46.23 -16.54
C ILE A 143 -60.02 47.02 -17.85
N LYS A 144 -59.91 46.35 -19.00
CA LYS A 144 -59.89 46.99 -20.32
C LYS A 144 -61.18 47.76 -20.65
N ALA A 145 -62.33 47.28 -20.17
CA ALA A 145 -63.63 47.91 -20.42
C ALA A 145 -63.90 49.16 -19.54
N MET A 146 -63.07 49.42 -18.52
CA MET A 146 -63.25 50.57 -17.64
C MET A 146 -62.89 51.88 -18.34
N LYS A 147 -63.85 52.82 -18.41
CA LYS A 147 -63.61 54.15 -19.00
C LYS A 147 -62.66 55.02 -18.14
N ASN A 148 -62.73 54.86 -16.82
CA ASN A 148 -61.91 55.56 -15.81
C ASN A 148 -61.54 54.58 -14.68
N PRO A 149 -60.41 53.87 -14.77
CA PRO A 149 -59.98 52.94 -13.72
C PRO A 149 -59.62 53.70 -12.41
N PRO A 150 -59.86 53.09 -11.23
CA PRO A 150 -59.46 53.67 -9.94
C PRO A 150 -57.95 53.93 -9.86
N ALA A 151 -57.54 54.88 -9.01
CA ALA A 151 -56.15 55.33 -8.89
C ALA A 151 -55.14 54.18 -8.65
N GLY A 152 -55.50 53.18 -7.85
CA GLY A 152 -54.64 52.02 -7.57
C GLY A 152 -54.42 51.12 -8.80
N VAL A 153 -55.45 50.91 -9.62
CA VAL A 153 -55.35 50.09 -10.85
C VAL A 153 -54.54 50.81 -11.92
N LYS A 154 -54.73 52.13 -12.03
CA LYS A 154 -53.97 52.98 -12.96
C LYS A 154 -52.48 52.96 -12.63
N LEU A 155 -52.10 53.14 -11.36
CA LEU A 155 -50.71 53.13 -10.92
C LEU A 155 -50.01 51.78 -11.18
N VAL A 156 -50.69 50.66 -10.92
CA VAL A 156 -50.12 49.32 -11.13
C VAL A 156 -49.96 49.03 -12.63
N MET A 157 -50.93 49.38 -13.47
CA MET A 157 -50.82 49.18 -14.93
C MET A 157 -49.75 50.07 -15.55
N GLU A 158 -49.61 51.33 -15.09
CA GLU A 158 -48.52 52.22 -15.51
C GLU A 158 -47.14 51.63 -15.13
N ALA A 159 -47.00 51.09 -13.91
CA ALA A 159 -45.77 50.42 -13.49
C ALA A 159 -45.43 49.18 -14.33
N VAL A 160 -46.43 48.37 -14.69
CA VAL A 160 -46.25 47.20 -15.56
C VAL A 160 -45.84 47.62 -16.98
N CYS A 161 -46.47 48.65 -17.55
CA CYS A 161 -46.07 49.19 -18.86
C CYS A 161 -44.61 49.67 -18.86
N VAL A 162 -44.19 50.37 -17.80
CA VAL A 162 -42.80 50.81 -17.64
C VAL A 162 -41.84 49.62 -17.51
N LEU A 163 -42.17 48.60 -16.73
CA LEU A 163 -41.36 47.37 -16.61
C LEU A 163 -41.26 46.58 -17.92
N LEU A 164 -42.30 46.64 -18.77
CA LEU A 164 -42.33 46.05 -20.10
C LEU A 164 -41.69 46.96 -21.19
N GLY A 165 -41.24 48.16 -20.83
CA GLY A 165 -40.60 49.11 -21.75
C GLY A 165 -41.56 49.88 -22.66
N GLU A 166 -42.86 49.82 -22.40
CA GLU A 166 -43.91 50.52 -23.16
C GLU A 166 -44.25 51.86 -22.50
N LYS A 167 -44.57 52.89 -23.31
CA LYS A 167 -44.94 54.20 -22.77
C LYS A 167 -46.31 54.13 -22.09
N PRO A 168 -46.49 54.68 -20.89
CA PRO A 168 -47.74 54.63 -20.12
C PRO A 168 -48.82 55.61 -20.63
N ASP A 169 -48.84 55.84 -21.95
CA ASP A 169 -49.81 56.72 -22.59
C ASP A 169 -50.98 55.89 -23.11
N ARG A 170 -52.20 56.39 -22.88
CA ARG A 170 -53.41 55.77 -23.42
C ARG A 170 -53.40 55.93 -24.94
N VAL A 171 -53.03 54.87 -25.66
CA VAL A 171 -53.21 54.81 -27.11
C VAL A 171 -54.73 54.76 -27.39
N PRO A 172 -55.28 55.65 -28.23
CA PRO A 172 -56.72 55.73 -28.54
C PRO A 172 -57.30 54.45 -29.12
#